data_AF-A0A1J5CQW7-F1
#
_entry.id   AF-A0A1J5CQW7-F1
#
_cell.length_a   1.000
_cell.length_b   1.000
_cell.length_c   1.000
_cell.angle_alpha   90.00
_cell.angle_beta   90.00
_cell.angle_gamma   90.00
#
_symmetry.space_group_name_H-M   'P 1'
#
loop_
_entity.id
_entity.type
_entity.pdbx_description
1 polymer ?
#
loop_
_entity_poly.entity_id
_entity_poly.type
_entity_poly.pdbx_seq_one_letter_code
_entity_poly.pdbx_strand_id
1 'polypeptide(L)'
;MKRNLFWIVALVAVVFSFSLVGNFAWALKNVCPRCGLVVENLDLTNCPRCGKTINKCLICGTVNPIKNDNCSKCNASLAESRIKGTIASETRKDLKLSESPRARIEIELEQIKQKAGKDGLTAEQGARQVELLTAMGWWSEVNAVADDFTTRFPKAEETADVAANRVIALRHMGFLALEDQDIEEAKKFLNKGLSIDPNDRATKNLLKKIAETK
;
A
#
# COMPACT_ATOMS: atom_id res chain seq x y z
N MET A 1 -15.53 -47.34 23.86
CA MET A 1 -14.11 -46.92 23.71
C MET A 1 -13.79 -46.18 22.40
N LYS A 2 -14.36 -46.54 21.24
CA LYS A 2 -14.02 -45.91 19.94
C LYS A 2 -14.35 -44.41 19.80
N ARG A 3 -15.40 -43.93 20.48
CA ARG A 3 -15.84 -42.52 20.37
C ARG A 3 -14.89 -41.54 21.05
N ASN A 4 -14.18 -41.95 22.11
CA ASN A 4 -13.24 -41.08 22.82
C ASN A 4 -11.90 -40.95 22.08
N LEU A 5 -11.49 -41.98 21.32
CA LEU A 5 -10.26 -41.96 20.55
C LEU A 5 -10.33 -40.96 19.38
N PHE A 6 -11.50 -40.85 18.73
CA PHE A 6 -11.70 -39.93 17.61
C PHE A 6 -11.58 -38.46 18.03
N TRP A 7 -12.13 -38.10 19.20
CA TRP A 7 -12.02 -36.75 19.75
C TRP A 7 -10.59 -36.40 20.16
N ILE A 8 -9.84 -37.35 20.73
CA ILE A 8 -8.44 -37.14 21.09
C ILE A 8 -7.58 -36.92 19.83
N VAL A 9 -7.78 -37.71 18.78
CA VAL A 9 -7.04 -37.55 17.51
C VAL A 9 -7.37 -36.22 16.83
N ALA A 10 -8.65 -35.81 16.82
CA ALA A 10 -9.05 -34.52 16.27
C ALA A 10 -8.45 -33.35 17.05
N LEU A 11 -8.42 -33.42 18.38
CA LEU A 11 -7.87 -32.37 19.23
C LEU A 11 -6.35 -32.27 19.10
N VAL A 12 -5.65 -33.40 18.98
CA VAL A 12 -4.20 -33.43 18.67
C VAL A 12 -3.94 -32.84 17.29
N ALA A 13 -4.71 -33.18 16.26
CA ALA A 13 -4.54 -32.63 14.92
C ALA A 13 -4.75 -31.11 14.88
N VAL A 14 -5.74 -30.59 15.62
CA VAL A 14 -5.99 -29.14 15.76
C VAL A 14 -4.83 -28.45 16.50
N VAL A 15 -4.36 -28.99 17.62
CA VAL A 15 -3.22 -28.42 18.35
C VAL A 15 -1.93 -28.46 17.52
N PHE A 16 -1.70 -29.55 16.76
CA PHE A 16 -0.52 -29.70 15.90
C PHE A 16 -0.56 -28.77 14.68
N SER A 17 -1.75 -28.47 14.15
CA SER A 17 -1.92 -27.48 13.09
C SER A 17 -1.74 -26.04 13.62
N PHE A 18 -2.17 -25.74 14.84
CA PHE A 18 -1.91 -24.43 15.45
C PHE A 18 -0.42 -24.18 15.77
N SER A 19 0.36 -25.21 16.12
CA SER A 19 1.79 -25.07 16.43
C SER A 19 2.70 -24.98 15.19
N LEU A 20 2.26 -25.48 14.03
CA LEU A 20 3.01 -25.37 12.78
C LEU A 20 2.86 -23.98 12.13
N VAL A 21 1.69 -23.35 12.19
CA VAL A 21 1.45 -22.08 11.47
C VAL A 21 2.13 -20.88 12.16
N GLY A 22 2.30 -20.90 13.49
CA GLY A 22 2.96 -19.83 14.23
C GLY A 22 4.46 -19.64 13.93
N ASN A 23 5.15 -20.69 13.47
CA ASN A 23 6.60 -20.68 13.26
C ASN A 23 7.05 -20.16 11.89
N PHE A 24 6.19 -20.17 10.86
CA PHE A 24 6.60 -19.78 9.51
C PHE A 24 6.84 -18.28 9.34
N ALA A 25 6.12 -17.41 10.06
CA ALA A 25 6.30 -15.96 9.97
C ALA A 25 7.63 -15.49 10.58
N TRP A 26 8.12 -16.18 11.62
CA TRP A 26 9.42 -15.89 12.25
C TRP A 26 10.60 -16.42 11.42
N ALA A 27 10.39 -17.47 10.64
CA ALA A 27 11.45 -18.19 9.92
C ALA A 27 12.15 -17.39 8.80
N LEU A 28 11.63 -16.25 8.35
CA LEU A 28 12.28 -15.45 7.30
C LEU A 28 13.09 -14.26 7.84
N LYS A 29 12.76 -13.75 9.05
CA LYS A 29 13.38 -12.51 9.56
C LYS A 29 14.80 -12.73 10.04
N ASN A 30 15.06 -13.84 10.72
CA ASN A 30 16.33 -14.12 11.38
C ASN A 30 17.14 -15.26 10.74
N VAL A 31 16.69 -15.84 9.63
CA VAL A 31 17.44 -16.85 8.89
C VAL A 31 18.40 -16.18 7.91
N CYS A 32 19.67 -16.53 7.98
CA CYS A 32 20.66 -16.07 7.03
C CYS A 32 20.39 -16.69 5.64
N PRO A 33 20.15 -15.88 4.59
CA PRO A 33 19.82 -16.42 3.27
C PRO A 33 20.99 -17.13 2.58
N ARG A 34 22.23 -16.98 3.09
CA ARG A 34 23.42 -17.60 2.50
C ARG A 34 23.71 -18.99 3.07
N CYS A 35 23.56 -19.17 4.39
CA CYS A 35 23.99 -20.39 5.07
C CYS A 35 22.88 -21.07 5.89
N GLY A 36 21.65 -20.54 5.85
CA GLY A 36 20.49 -21.10 6.55
C GLY A 36 20.52 -21.00 8.07
N LEU A 37 21.53 -20.35 8.66
CA LEU A 37 21.60 -20.20 10.12
C LEU A 37 20.46 -19.31 10.62
N VAL A 38 19.68 -19.82 11.58
CA VAL A 38 18.78 -19.03 12.41
C VAL A 38 19.63 -18.21 13.39
N VAL A 39 19.55 -16.89 13.32
CA VAL A 39 20.28 -15.98 14.21
C VAL A 39 19.39 -15.64 15.40
N GLU A 40 19.84 -16.01 16.60
CA GLU A 40 19.10 -15.75 17.84
C GLU A 40 19.30 -14.30 18.34
N ASN A 41 20.53 -13.79 18.25
CA ASN A 41 20.83 -12.41 18.62
C ASN A 41 20.40 -11.45 17.49
N LEU A 42 19.22 -10.86 17.65
CA LEU A 42 18.61 -9.97 16.66
C LEU A 42 19.19 -8.55 16.65
N ASP A 43 20.07 -8.19 17.59
CA ASP A 43 20.78 -6.91 17.58
C ASP A 43 21.93 -6.88 16.55
N LEU A 44 22.35 -8.05 16.06
CA LEU A 44 23.38 -8.17 15.04
C LEU A 44 22.91 -7.62 13.69
N THR A 45 23.87 -7.19 12.87
CA THR A 45 23.67 -6.76 11.47
C THR A 45 24.12 -7.81 10.46
N ASN A 46 25.04 -8.69 10.88
CA ASN A 46 25.70 -9.69 10.06
C ASN A 46 25.48 -11.10 10.64
N CYS A 47 25.44 -12.11 9.78
CA CYS A 47 25.39 -13.50 10.19
C CYS A 47 26.69 -13.91 10.89
N PRO A 48 26.64 -14.47 12.12
CA PRO A 48 27.85 -14.86 12.84
C PRO A 48 28.59 -16.04 12.18
N ARG A 49 27.91 -16.87 11.39
CA ARG A 49 28.51 -18.03 10.71
C ARG A 49 29.23 -17.67 9.41
N CYS A 50 28.68 -16.76 8.60
CA CYS A 50 29.21 -16.49 7.25
C CYS A 50 29.51 -15.01 6.95
N GLY A 51 29.35 -14.12 7.93
CA GLY A 51 29.63 -12.68 7.80
C GLY A 51 28.66 -11.90 6.92
N LYS A 52 27.71 -12.56 6.22
CA LYS A 52 26.74 -11.90 5.34
C LYS A 52 25.90 -10.89 6.12
N THR A 53 25.83 -9.65 5.65
CA THR A 53 24.86 -8.67 6.14
C THR A 53 23.44 -9.16 5.85
N ILE A 54 22.65 -9.35 6.91
CA ILE A 54 21.30 -9.90 6.80
C ILE A 54 20.30 -8.79 6.46
N ASN A 55 20.45 -7.62 7.06
CA ASN A 55 19.40 -6.61 7.06
C ASN A 55 19.86 -5.25 6.50
N LYS A 56 20.16 -5.22 5.20
CA LYS A 56 20.53 -3.99 4.46
C LYS A 56 19.33 -3.46 3.69
N CYS A 57 19.00 -2.19 3.88
CA CYS A 57 17.97 -1.50 3.10
C CYS A 57 18.43 -1.36 1.64
N LEU A 58 17.64 -1.87 0.69
CA LEU A 58 17.95 -1.75 -0.74
C LEU A 58 17.58 -0.39 -1.35
N ILE A 59 16.82 0.45 -0.62
CA ILE A 59 16.45 1.80 -1.06
C ILE A 59 17.56 2.81 -0.76
N CYS A 60 18.02 2.90 0.49
CA CYS A 60 19.00 3.90 0.92
C CYS A 60 20.37 3.34 1.32
N GLY A 61 20.54 2.01 1.28
CA GLY A 61 21.80 1.34 1.60
C GLY A 61 22.10 1.17 3.10
N THR A 62 21.30 1.74 4.00
CA THR A 62 21.50 1.63 5.46
C THR A 62 21.47 0.18 5.94
N VAL A 63 22.44 -0.20 6.76
CA VAL A 63 22.48 -1.49 7.45
C VAL A 63 21.75 -1.35 8.78
N ASN A 64 20.83 -2.26 9.07
CA ASN A 64 19.97 -2.23 10.25
C ASN A 64 20.20 -3.50 11.10
N PRO A 65 19.94 -3.45 12.42
CA PRO A 65 19.84 -4.66 13.24
C PRO A 65 18.77 -5.62 12.69
N ILE A 66 18.95 -6.94 12.84
CA ILE A 66 17.99 -7.95 12.36
C ILE A 66 16.60 -7.76 12.95
N LYS A 67 16.50 -7.29 14.20
CA LYS A 67 15.22 -7.01 14.88
C LYS A 67 14.36 -5.95 14.19
N ASN A 68 14.95 -5.08 13.38
CA ASN A 68 14.21 -4.00 12.72
C ASN A 68 13.37 -4.55 11.57
N ASP A 69 12.08 -4.20 11.53
CA ASP A 69 11.20 -4.47 10.40
C ASP A 69 11.27 -3.37 9.33
N ASN A 70 11.68 -2.17 9.74
CA ASN A 70 11.77 -0.98 8.90
C ASN A 70 13.16 -0.35 8.98
N CYS A 71 13.57 0.28 7.90
CA CYS A 71 14.84 0.98 7.84
C CYS A 71 14.82 2.19 8.78
N SER A 72 15.81 2.29 9.67
CA SER A 72 15.94 3.41 10.62
C SER A 72 16.08 4.78 9.94
N LYS A 73 16.56 4.82 8.69
CA LYS A 73 16.81 6.08 7.95
C LYS A 73 15.63 6.51 7.08
N CYS A 74 15.00 5.59 6.36
CA CYS A 74 13.97 5.93 5.36
C CYS A 74 12.62 5.26 5.61
N ASN A 75 12.49 4.51 6.70
CA ASN A 75 11.32 3.74 7.08
C ASN A 75 10.86 2.66 6.07
N ALA A 76 11.60 2.41 4.99
CA ALA A 76 11.27 1.36 4.03
C ALA A 76 11.25 -0.04 4.68
N SER A 77 10.34 -0.90 4.22
CA SER A 77 10.23 -2.29 4.68
C SER A 77 11.53 -3.06 4.43
N LEU A 78 12.08 -3.62 5.49
CA LEU A 78 13.29 -4.44 5.42
C LEU A 78 12.98 -5.89 5.05
N ALA A 79 11.75 -6.37 5.27
CA ALA A 79 11.34 -7.69 4.82
C ALA A 79 11.50 -7.83 3.30
N GLU A 80 11.03 -6.84 2.55
CA GLU A 80 11.18 -6.79 1.09
C GLU A 80 12.67 -6.71 0.68
N SER A 81 13.45 -5.90 1.40
CA SER A 81 14.90 -5.79 1.17
C SER A 81 15.63 -7.12 1.42
N ARG A 82 15.24 -7.92 2.41
CA ARG A 82 15.80 -9.25 2.69
C ARG A 82 15.51 -10.21 1.54
N ILE A 83 14.26 -10.27 1.09
CA ILE A 83 13.84 -11.15 -0.03
C ILE A 83 14.58 -10.76 -1.29
N LYS A 84 14.51 -9.48 -1.70
CA LYS A 84 15.23 -9.00 -2.88
C LYS A 84 16.74 -9.14 -2.76
N GLY A 85 17.29 -9.04 -1.55
CA GLY A 85 18.70 -9.24 -1.26
C GLY A 85 19.24 -10.63 -1.61
N THR A 86 18.34 -11.62 -1.73
CA THR A 86 18.67 -12.99 -2.18
C THR A 86 18.86 -13.11 -3.69
N ILE A 87 18.27 -12.18 -4.46
CA ILE A 87 18.40 -12.11 -5.91
C ILE A 87 19.76 -11.48 -6.25
N ALA A 88 20.42 -11.95 -7.31
CA ALA A 88 21.68 -11.35 -7.75
C ALA A 88 21.49 -9.88 -8.20
N SER A 89 22.53 -9.05 -8.08
CA SER A 89 22.35 -7.60 -8.23
C SER A 89 22.06 -7.18 -9.67
N GLU A 90 22.71 -7.85 -10.61
CA GLU A 90 22.48 -7.79 -12.03
C GLU A 90 21.04 -8.18 -12.37
N THR A 91 20.56 -9.32 -11.87
CA THR A 91 19.19 -9.78 -12.09
C THR A 91 18.16 -8.79 -11.53
N ARG A 92 18.40 -8.20 -10.36
CA ARG A 92 17.50 -7.16 -9.82
C ARG A 92 17.41 -5.95 -10.74
N LYS A 93 18.55 -5.53 -11.30
CA LYS A 93 18.64 -4.38 -12.21
C LYS A 93 17.94 -4.67 -13.52
N ASP A 94 18.11 -5.86 -14.07
CA ASP A 94 17.49 -6.28 -15.32
C ASP A 94 15.97 -6.42 -15.17
N LEU A 95 15.52 -6.99 -14.04
CA LEU A 95 14.10 -7.13 -13.72
C LEU A 95 13.43 -5.81 -13.29
N LYS A 96 14.21 -4.74 -13.05
CA LYS A 96 13.72 -3.42 -12.61
C LYS A 96 12.72 -3.52 -11.44
N LEU A 97 13.00 -4.41 -10.50
CA LEU A 97 12.08 -4.75 -9.41
C LEU A 97 11.81 -3.50 -8.54
N SER A 98 10.53 -3.11 -8.49
CA SER A 98 10.05 -1.89 -7.82
C SER A 98 10.56 -0.57 -8.39
N GLU A 99 11.01 -0.57 -9.65
CA GLU A 99 11.34 0.66 -10.35
C GLU A 99 10.18 1.20 -11.18
N SER A 100 9.14 0.39 -11.44
CA SER A 100 7.95 0.86 -12.16
C SER A 100 7.30 2.02 -11.41
N PRO A 101 6.76 3.04 -12.12
CA PRO A 101 6.09 4.17 -11.48
C PRO A 101 5.02 3.74 -10.48
N ARG A 102 4.25 2.70 -10.84
CA ARG A 102 3.23 2.12 -9.97
C ARG A 102 3.82 1.52 -8.69
N ALA A 103 4.87 0.70 -8.79
CA ALA A 103 5.47 0.09 -7.61
C ALA A 103 6.08 1.13 -6.66
N ARG A 104 6.61 2.24 -7.19
CA ARG A 104 7.08 3.37 -6.36
C ARG A 104 5.95 4.01 -5.58
N ILE A 105 4.80 4.23 -6.22
CA ILE A 105 3.60 4.76 -5.57
C ILE A 105 3.11 3.81 -4.46
N GLU A 106 3.01 2.51 -4.75
CA GLU A 106 2.57 1.51 -3.77
C GLU A 106 3.49 1.49 -2.53
N ILE A 107 4.81 1.58 -2.74
CA ILE A 107 5.77 1.70 -1.63
C ILE A 107 5.53 2.97 -0.81
N GLU A 108 5.32 4.11 -1.47
CA GLU A 108 5.13 5.39 -0.79
C GLU A 108 3.81 5.40 0.02
N LEU A 109 2.73 4.84 -0.53
CA LEU A 109 1.46 4.68 0.18
C LEU A 109 1.61 3.83 1.45
N GLU A 110 2.36 2.73 1.38
CA GLU A 110 2.64 1.90 2.54
C GLU A 110 3.51 2.64 3.57
N GLN A 111 4.50 3.42 3.13
CA GLN A 111 5.30 4.25 4.03
C GLN A 111 4.46 5.32 4.74
N ILE A 112 3.51 5.95 4.05
CA ILE A 112 2.56 6.90 4.63
C ILE A 112 1.74 6.20 5.72
N LYS A 113 1.18 5.03 5.42
CA LYS A 113 0.39 4.23 6.38
C LYS A 113 1.20 3.85 7.62
N GLN A 114 2.45 3.43 7.44
CA GLN A 114 3.33 3.06 8.55
C GLN A 114 3.72 4.25 9.41
N LYS A 115 3.95 5.43 8.80
CA LYS A 115 4.25 6.66 9.53
C LYS A 115 3.04 7.18 10.31
N ALA A 116 1.84 7.06 9.75
CA ALA A 116 0.60 7.45 10.41
C ALA A 116 0.37 6.66 11.71
N GLY A 117 0.69 5.36 11.71
CA GLY A 117 0.69 4.54 12.92
C GLY A 117 -0.61 4.65 13.71
N LYS A 118 -0.50 4.92 15.02
CA LYS A 118 -1.65 5.13 15.92
C LYS A 118 -2.13 6.58 15.96
N ASP A 119 -1.27 7.52 15.60
CA ASP A 119 -1.53 8.96 15.71
C ASP A 119 -2.39 9.46 14.54
N GLY A 120 -2.57 8.63 13.52
CA GLY A 120 -3.35 8.95 12.33
C GLY A 120 -2.52 9.69 11.28
N LEU A 121 -3.14 9.99 10.15
CA LEU A 121 -2.50 10.77 9.08
C LEU A 121 -2.40 12.24 9.50
N THR A 122 -1.33 12.92 9.07
CA THR A 122 -1.32 14.38 9.01
C THR A 122 -2.06 14.87 7.76
N ALA A 123 -2.37 16.18 7.69
CA ALA A 123 -2.94 16.77 6.48
C ALA A 123 -2.01 16.58 5.27
N GLU A 124 -0.72 16.89 5.41
CA GLU A 124 0.27 16.67 4.34
C GLU A 124 0.27 15.20 3.84
N GLN A 125 0.25 14.23 4.76
CA GLN A 125 0.23 12.81 4.42
C GLN A 125 -1.07 12.38 3.73
N GLY A 126 -2.22 12.90 4.20
CA GLY A 126 -3.52 12.64 3.60
C GLY A 126 -3.62 13.23 2.19
N ALA A 127 -3.15 14.46 1.99
CA ALA A 127 -3.12 15.10 0.69
C ALA A 127 -2.20 14.35 -0.28
N ARG A 128 -1.01 13.96 0.17
CA ARG A 128 -0.07 13.14 -0.60
C ARG A 128 -0.68 11.79 -0.99
N GLN A 129 -1.44 11.16 -0.11
CA GLN A 129 -2.16 9.92 -0.41
C GLN A 129 -3.14 10.10 -1.58
N VAL A 130 -3.92 11.19 -1.58
CA VAL A 130 -4.86 11.52 -2.67
C VAL A 130 -4.12 11.73 -4.00
N GLU A 131 -3.01 12.46 -3.99
CA GLU A 131 -2.18 12.69 -5.18
C GLU A 131 -1.66 11.37 -5.77
N LEU A 132 -1.11 10.51 -4.93
CA LEU A 132 -0.56 9.20 -5.32
C LEU A 132 -1.63 8.28 -5.93
N LEU A 133 -2.82 8.22 -5.30
CA LEU A 133 -3.95 7.44 -5.84
C LEU A 133 -4.44 8.00 -7.17
N THR A 134 -4.42 9.33 -7.34
CA THR A 134 -4.77 10.00 -8.60
C THR A 134 -3.79 9.62 -9.70
N ALA A 135 -2.49 9.62 -9.40
CA ALA A 135 -1.45 9.20 -10.34
C ALA A 135 -1.57 7.73 -10.77
N MET A 136 -2.17 6.86 -9.94
CA MET A 136 -2.46 5.47 -10.30
C MET A 136 -3.77 5.27 -11.08
N GLY A 137 -4.62 6.29 -11.15
CA GLY A 137 -5.94 6.19 -11.76
C GLY A 137 -6.98 5.42 -10.95
N TRP A 138 -6.82 5.34 -9.62
CA TRP A 138 -7.74 4.62 -8.73
C TRP A 138 -8.89 5.54 -8.30
N TRP A 139 -9.77 5.87 -9.23
CA TRP A 139 -10.71 6.99 -9.07
C TRP A 139 -11.70 6.83 -7.92
N SER A 140 -12.16 5.60 -7.65
CA SER A 140 -13.06 5.33 -6.52
C SER A 140 -12.37 5.63 -5.19
N GLU A 141 -11.14 5.14 -5.02
CA GLU A 141 -10.31 5.34 -3.85
C GLU A 141 -9.93 6.81 -3.69
N VAL A 142 -9.57 7.52 -4.77
CA VAL A 142 -9.32 8.96 -4.74
C VAL A 142 -10.53 9.70 -4.19
N ASN A 143 -11.74 9.43 -4.71
CA ASN A 143 -12.94 10.11 -4.25
C ASN A 143 -13.24 9.80 -2.77
N ALA A 144 -13.07 8.56 -2.32
CA ALA A 144 -13.31 8.17 -0.92
C ALA A 144 -12.31 8.83 0.03
N VAL A 145 -11.01 8.75 -0.29
CA VAL A 145 -9.94 9.32 0.54
C VAL A 145 -10.00 10.85 0.55
N ALA A 146 -10.31 11.48 -0.58
CA ALA A 146 -10.47 12.93 -0.62
C ALA A 146 -11.68 13.43 0.17
N ASP A 147 -12.80 12.68 0.19
CA ASP A 147 -13.96 13.00 1.02
C ASP A 147 -13.63 12.93 2.52
N ASP A 148 -12.99 11.83 2.92
CA ASP A 148 -12.50 11.62 4.30
C ASP A 148 -11.48 12.71 4.70
N PHE A 149 -10.58 13.08 3.79
CA PHE A 149 -9.63 14.18 3.99
C PHE A 149 -10.34 15.49 4.32
N THR A 150 -11.33 15.90 3.51
CA THR A 150 -12.06 17.16 3.73
C THR A 150 -12.84 17.17 5.05
N THR A 151 -13.24 15.99 5.53
CA THR A 151 -13.89 15.84 6.84
C THR A 151 -12.89 15.98 7.99
N ARG A 152 -11.69 15.40 7.86
CA ARG A 152 -10.65 15.39 8.91
C ARG A 152 -9.86 16.68 8.98
N PHE A 153 -9.61 17.31 7.84
CA PHE A 153 -8.73 18.47 7.71
C PHE A 153 -9.39 19.65 6.97
N PRO A 154 -10.58 20.12 7.40
CA PRO A 154 -11.36 21.11 6.65
C PRO A 154 -10.71 22.48 6.48
N LYS A 155 -9.62 22.76 7.22
CA LYS A 155 -8.88 24.03 7.19
C LYS A 155 -7.42 23.86 6.75
N ALA A 156 -7.05 22.68 6.27
CA ALA A 156 -5.70 22.43 5.78
C ALA A 156 -5.42 23.21 4.50
N GLU A 157 -4.18 23.63 4.31
CA GLU A 157 -3.75 24.39 3.13
C GLU A 157 -3.91 23.56 1.84
N GLU A 158 -3.77 22.24 1.95
CA GLU A 158 -3.87 21.28 0.86
C GLU A 158 -5.32 21.00 0.41
N THR A 159 -6.32 21.58 1.07
CA THR A 159 -7.75 21.34 0.78
C THR A 159 -8.09 21.64 -0.67
N ALA A 160 -7.52 22.70 -1.26
CA ALA A 160 -7.76 23.07 -2.65
C ALA A 160 -7.25 22.00 -3.63
N ASP A 161 -6.04 21.48 -3.40
CA ASP A 161 -5.42 20.45 -4.24
C ASP A 161 -6.16 19.12 -4.11
N VAL A 162 -6.56 18.74 -2.89
CA VAL A 162 -7.37 17.54 -2.66
C VAL A 162 -8.73 17.64 -3.34
N ALA A 163 -9.38 18.81 -3.27
CA ALA A 163 -10.64 19.05 -3.96
C ALA A 163 -10.49 18.94 -5.49
N ALA A 164 -9.43 19.50 -6.06
CA ALA A 164 -9.14 19.41 -7.49
C ALA A 164 -8.94 17.93 -7.94
N ASN A 165 -8.17 17.15 -7.18
CA ASN A 165 -8.00 15.72 -7.46
C ASN A 165 -9.32 14.94 -7.35
N ARG A 166 -10.17 15.30 -6.38
CA ARG A 166 -11.51 14.70 -6.23
C ARG A 166 -12.42 15.00 -7.43
N VAL A 167 -12.40 16.23 -7.96
CA VAL A 167 -13.14 16.59 -9.18
C VAL A 167 -12.67 15.75 -10.36
N ILE A 168 -11.35 15.58 -10.51
CA ILE A 168 -10.77 14.72 -11.56
C ILE A 168 -11.29 13.29 -11.43
N ALA A 169 -11.24 12.71 -10.23
CA ALA A 169 -11.72 11.36 -9.98
C ALA A 169 -13.21 11.19 -10.27
N LEU A 170 -14.06 12.10 -9.77
CA LEU A 170 -15.51 12.08 -10.03
C LEU A 170 -15.83 12.20 -11.53
N ARG A 171 -15.08 13.02 -12.26
CA ARG A 171 -15.21 13.13 -13.72
C ARG A 171 -14.86 11.82 -14.42
N HIS A 172 -13.79 11.14 -14.01
CA HIS A 172 -13.43 9.84 -14.58
C HIS A 172 -14.44 8.75 -14.22
N MET A 173 -14.93 8.71 -12.98
CA MET A 173 -16.00 7.79 -12.59
C MET A 173 -17.28 8.04 -13.40
N GLY A 174 -17.64 9.30 -13.61
CA GLY A 174 -18.76 9.69 -14.47
C GLY A 174 -18.55 9.24 -15.92
N PHE A 175 -17.35 9.39 -16.47
CA PHE A 175 -17.01 8.89 -17.80
C PHE A 175 -17.12 7.36 -17.90
N LEU A 176 -16.61 6.61 -16.92
CA LEU A 176 -16.70 5.14 -16.90
C LEU A 176 -18.16 4.67 -16.84
N ALA A 177 -18.98 5.31 -16.00
CA ALA A 177 -20.42 5.02 -15.95
C ALA A 177 -21.12 5.28 -17.30
N LEU A 178 -20.67 6.27 -18.10
CA LEU A 178 -21.17 6.45 -19.46
C LEU A 178 -20.76 5.33 -20.41
N GLU A 179 -19.54 4.82 -20.30
CA GLU A 179 -19.10 3.68 -21.10
C GLU A 179 -19.92 2.43 -20.76
N ASP A 180 -20.31 2.28 -19.49
CA ASP A 180 -21.21 1.24 -19.00
C ASP A 180 -22.69 1.50 -19.30
N GLN A 181 -23.01 2.59 -20.03
CA GLN A 181 -24.37 3.04 -20.36
C GLN A 181 -25.26 3.36 -19.14
N ASP A 182 -24.68 3.51 -17.95
CA ASP A 182 -25.36 3.97 -16.75
C ASP A 182 -25.39 5.51 -16.70
N ILE A 183 -26.33 6.07 -17.45
CA ILE A 183 -26.47 7.52 -17.64
C ILE A 183 -26.80 8.24 -16.32
N GLU A 184 -27.57 7.62 -15.43
CA GLU A 184 -27.99 8.27 -14.19
C GLU A 184 -26.86 8.30 -13.16
N GLU A 185 -26.11 7.21 -13.01
CA GLU A 185 -24.92 7.20 -12.15
C GLU A 185 -23.82 8.12 -12.71
N ALA A 186 -23.65 8.17 -14.03
CA ALA A 186 -22.76 9.13 -14.67
C ALA A 186 -23.09 10.58 -14.30
N LYS A 187 -24.36 11.00 -14.46
CA LYS A 187 -24.80 12.34 -14.08
C LYS A 187 -24.56 12.62 -12.59
N LYS A 188 -24.80 11.64 -11.72
CA LYS A 188 -24.58 11.78 -10.28
C LYS A 188 -23.12 12.09 -9.95
N PHE A 189 -22.16 11.35 -10.53
CA PHE A 189 -20.75 11.64 -10.32
C PHE A 189 -20.34 13.01 -10.89
N LEU A 190 -20.75 13.33 -12.11
CA LEU A 190 -20.41 14.59 -12.77
C LEU A 190 -21.00 15.81 -12.02
N ASN A 191 -22.27 15.74 -11.59
CA ASN A 191 -22.88 16.80 -10.80
C ASN A 191 -22.21 16.96 -9.43
N LYS A 192 -21.79 15.86 -8.79
CA LYS A 192 -21.00 15.93 -7.56
C LYS A 192 -19.66 16.63 -7.80
N GLY A 193 -19.01 16.37 -8.94
CA GLY A 193 -17.81 17.10 -9.35
C GLY A 193 -18.05 18.60 -9.48
N LEU A 194 -19.14 19.01 -10.17
CA LEU A 194 -19.49 20.43 -10.32
C LEU A 194 -19.95 21.11 -9.02
N SER A 195 -20.41 20.35 -8.03
CA SER A 195 -20.71 20.92 -6.70
C SER A 195 -19.43 21.34 -5.94
N ILE A 196 -18.28 20.76 -6.31
CA ILE A 196 -16.96 21.09 -5.73
C ILE A 196 -16.29 22.18 -6.56
N ASP A 197 -16.23 22.00 -7.89
CA ASP A 197 -15.76 23.03 -8.82
C ASP A 197 -16.82 23.33 -9.89
N PRO A 198 -17.65 24.37 -9.68
CA PRO A 198 -18.67 24.78 -10.64
C PRO A 198 -18.12 25.23 -12.00
N ASN A 199 -16.81 25.45 -12.13
CA ASN A 199 -16.18 25.94 -13.34
C ASN A 199 -15.42 24.87 -14.14
N ASP A 200 -15.43 23.61 -13.71
CA ASP A 200 -14.75 22.54 -14.44
C ASP A 200 -15.37 22.32 -15.84
N ARG A 201 -14.67 22.83 -16.85
CA ARG A 201 -15.12 22.80 -18.25
C ARG A 201 -15.28 21.38 -18.78
N ALA A 202 -14.42 20.46 -18.34
CA ALA A 202 -14.43 19.10 -18.84
C ALA A 202 -15.67 18.32 -18.36
N THR A 203 -16.03 18.46 -17.07
CA THR A 203 -17.26 17.86 -16.52
C THR A 203 -18.51 18.46 -17.18
N LYS A 204 -18.55 19.79 -17.39
CA LYS A 204 -19.65 20.44 -18.14
C LYS A 204 -19.81 19.87 -19.54
N ASN A 205 -18.70 19.66 -20.26
CA ASN A 205 -18.72 19.11 -21.61
C ASN A 205 -19.28 17.67 -21.63
N LEU A 206 -18.95 16.83 -20.64
CA LEU A 206 -19.51 15.49 -20.53
C LEU A 206 -21.02 15.52 -20.29
N LEU A 207 -21.50 16.35 -19.35
CA LEU A 207 -22.93 16.51 -19.09
C LEU A 207 -23.69 17.02 -20.32
N LYS A 208 -23.10 17.94 -21.08
CA LYS A 208 -23.68 18.42 -22.33
C LYS A 208 -23.85 17.29 -23.36
N LYS A 209 -22.82 16.45 -23.56
CA LYS A 209 -22.91 15.29 -24.46
C LYS A 209 -24.04 14.34 -24.06
N ILE A 210 -24.22 14.08 -22.77
CA ILE A 210 -25.33 13.26 -22.25
C ILE A 210 -26.68 13.86 -22.64
N ALA A 211 -26.84 15.19 -22.51
CA ALA A 211 -28.09 15.87 -22.83
C ALA A 211 -28.42 15.84 -24.34
N GLU A 212 -27.39 15.83 -25.20
CA GLU A 212 -27.51 15.78 -26.66
C GLU A 212 -27.74 14.36 -27.22
N THR A 213 -27.57 13.32 -26.41
CA THR A 213 -27.77 11.91 -26.82
C THR A 213 -29.23 11.44 -26.64
N LYS A 214 -30.15 12.36 -26.38
CA LYS A 214 -31.60 12.12 -26.32
C LYS A 214 -32.26 12.39 -27.67
#